data_AF-A0A0S9S4A0-F1
#
_entry.id   AF-A0A0S9S4A0-F1
#
_cell.length_a   1.000
_cell.length_b   1.000
_cell.length_c   1.000
_cell.angle_alpha   90.00
_cell.angle_beta   90.00
_cell.angle_gamma   90.00
#
_symmetry.space_group_name_H-M   'P 1'
#
loop_
_entity.id
_entity.type
_entity.pdbx_description
1 polymer ?
#
loop_
_entity_poly.entity_id
_entity_poly.type
_entity_poly.pdbx_seq_one_letter_code
_entity_poly.pdbx_strand_id
1 'polypeptide(L)' 'MAPRQDTRPPISSCPIEAIAQAYLVTTAGNEGQALRIAITDALADLMVADRRARAHSRLISRGYVRGGLDDAAEEA' A
#
# COMPACT_ATOMS: atom_id res chain seq x y z
N MET A 1 -15.21 -21.02 -36.17
CA MET A 1 -14.39 -19.85 -35.78
C MET A 1 -15.03 -19.26 -34.54
N ALA A 2 -14.52 -19.55 -33.35
CA ALA A 2 -15.10 -19.05 -32.09
C ALA A 2 -14.86 -17.54 -31.97
N PRO A 3 -15.83 -16.75 -31.46
CA PRO A 3 -15.60 -15.34 -31.18
C PRO A 3 -14.59 -15.24 -30.03
N ARG A 4 -13.46 -14.57 -30.31
CA ARG A 4 -12.49 -14.18 -29.29
C ARG A 4 -13.23 -13.18 -28.39
N GLN A 5 -13.56 -13.61 -27.18
CA GLN A 5 -14.21 -12.71 -26.23
C GLN A 5 -13.17 -11.70 -25.78
N ASP A 6 -13.29 -10.48 -26.30
CA ASP A 6 -12.60 -9.30 -25.80
C ASP A 6 -13.05 -9.06 -24.35
N THR A 7 -12.30 -9.58 -23.39
CA THR A 7 -12.45 -9.30 -21.96
C THR A 7 -11.94 -7.89 -21.66
N ARG A 8 -12.64 -6.87 -22.18
CA ARG A 8 -12.53 -5.52 -21.61
C ARG A 8 -13.56 -5.42 -20.49
N PRO A 9 -13.16 -5.40 -19.21
CA PRO A 9 -14.12 -5.32 -18.12
C PRO A 9 -14.92 -4.01 -18.21
N PRO A 10 -16.21 -4.03 -17.85
CA PRO A 10 -17.05 -2.84 -17.86
C PRO A 10 -16.47 -1.78 -16.93
N ILE A 11 -16.30 -0.56 -17.45
CA ILE A 11 -15.63 0.58 -16.81
C ILE A 11 -16.52 1.24 -15.73
N SER A 12 -17.35 0.45 -15.05
CA SER A 12 -18.18 0.86 -13.91
C SER A 12 -18.16 -0.18 -12.80
N SER A 13 -17.09 -0.97 -12.72
CA SER A 13 -16.86 -1.86 -11.58
C SER A 13 -16.31 -1.04 -10.42
N CYS A 14 -16.86 -1.25 -9.23
CA CYS A 14 -16.35 -0.66 -8.00
C CYS A 14 -14.83 -0.89 -7.95
N PRO A 15 -13.98 0.09 -7.60
CA PRO A 15 -12.53 -0.08 -7.57
C PRO A 15 -12.08 -1.33 -6.81
N ILE A 16 -12.83 -1.69 -5.76
CA ILE A 16 -12.62 -2.89 -4.95
C ILE A 16 -12.84 -4.17 -5.77
N GLU A 17 -13.91 -4.23 -6.56
CA GLU A 17 -14.21 -5.38 -7.42
C GLU A 17 -13.14 -5.54 -8.51
N ALA A 18 -12.67 -4.43 -9.09
CA ALA A 18 -11.59 -4.48 -10.07
C ALA A 18 -10.28 -5.03 -9.47
N ILE A 19 -9.96 -4.65 -8.23
CA ILE A 19 -8.80 -5.17 -7.49
C ILE A 19 -9.00 -6.66 -7.17
N ALA A 20 -10.17 -7.05 -6.65
CA ALA A 20 -10.47 -8.45 -6.36
C ALA A 20 -10.39 -9.33 -7.61
N GLN A 21 -10.92 -8.84 -8.74
CA GLN A 21 -10.87 -9.52 -10.02
C GLN A 21 -9.42 -9.71 -10.50
N ALA A 22 -8.53 -8.74 -10.26
CA ALA A 22 -7.12 -8.87 -10.63
C ALA A 22 -6.44 -10.04 -9.91
N TYR A 23 -6.69 -10.24 -8.61
CA TYR A 23 -6.16 -11.40 -7.89
C TYR A 23 -6.78 -12.71 -8.37
N LEU A 24 -8.09 -12.75 -8.67
CA LEU A 24 -8.75 -13.94 -9.22
C LEU A 24 -8.21 -14.33 -10.60
N VAL A 25 -7.96 -13.35 -11.48
CA VAL A 25 -7.34 -13.60 -12.78
C VAL A 25 -5.93 -14.18 -12.60
N THR A 26 -5.16 -13.64 -11.64
CA THR A 26 -3.80 -14.09 -11.34
C THR A 26 -3.76 -15.52 -10.81
N THR A 27 -4.81 -15.98 -10.11
CA THR A 27 -4.89 -17.35 -9.58
C THR A 27 -5.73 -18.31 -10.44
N ALA A 28 -6.00 -17.95 -11.70
CA ALA A 28 -6.83 -18.74 -12.61
C ALA A 28 -8.21 -19.11 -12.01
N GLY A 29 -8.80 -18.20 -11.23
CA GLY A 29 -10.10 -18.39 -10.57
C GLY A 29 -10.06 -19.14 -9.24
N ASN A 30 -8.88 -19.49 -8.72
CA ASN A 30 -8.77 -20.09 -7.39
C ASN A 30 -8.95 -19.01 -6.30
N GLU A 31 -10.18 -18.89 -5.81
CA GLU A 31 -10.59 -17.88 -4.81
C GLU A 31 -9.77 -17.97 -3.51
N GLY A 32 -9.54 -19.20 -3.00
CA GLY A 32 -8.78 -19.40 -1.77
C GLY A 32 -7.31 -19.01 -1.91
N GLN A 33 -6.72 -19.22 -3.08
CA GLN A 33 -5.37 -18.74 -3.37
C GLN A 33 -5.32 -17.23 -3.58
N ALA A 34 -6.31 -16.65 -4.29
CA ALA A 34 -6.40 -15.21 -4.50
C ALA A 34 -6.50 -14.47 -3.17
N LEU A 35 -7.35 -14.94 -2.26
CA LEU A 35 -7.53 -14.35 -0.93
C LEU A 35 -6.23 -14.38 -0.11
N ARG A 36 -5.51 -15.52 -0.11
CA ARG A 36 -4.24 -15.62 0.61
C ARG A 36 -3.20 -14.63 0.06
N ILE A 37 -3.10 -14.51 -1.25
CA ILE A 37 -2.17 -13.57 -1.89
C ILE A 37 -2.55 -12.13 -1.53
N ALA A 38 -3.83 -11.75 -1.65
CA ALA A 38 -4.29 -10.41 -1.31
C ALA A 38 -4.02 -10.05 0.16
N ILE A 39 -4.23 -10.99 1.10
CA ILE A 39 -3.91 -10.78 2.52
C ILE A 39 -2.40 -10.62 2.71
N THR A 40 -1.58 -11.44 2.07
CA THR A 40 -0.12 -11.33 2.16
C THR A 40 0.38 -9.97 1.65
N ASP A 41 -0.18 -9.49 0.54
CA ASP A 41 0.17 -8.19 -0.05
C ASP A 41 -0.23 -7.03 0.87
N ALA A 42 -1.46 -7.06 1.40
CA ALA A 42 -1.94 -6.05 2.35
C ALA A 42 -1.11 -6.00 3.65
N LEU A 43 -0.66 -7.15 4.15
CA LEU A 43 0.23 -7.22 5.31
C LEU A 43 1.63 -6.69 4.97
N ALA A 44 2.16 -6.95 3.77
CA ALA A 44 3.42 -6.39 3.33
C ALA A 44 3.35 -4.86 3.23
N ASP A 45 2.28 -4.32 2.65
CA ASP A 45 2.04 -2.88 2.58
C ASP A 45 1.94 -2.24 3.96
N LEU A 46 1.25 -2.90 4.91
CA LEU A 46 1.18 -2.45 6.29
C LEU A 46 2.56 -2.40 6.95
N MET A 47 3.41 -3.42 6.75
CA MET A 47 4.77 -3.44 7.31
C MET A 47 5.66 -2.35 6.71
N VAL A 48 5.50 -2.05 5.42
CA VAL A 48 6.20 -0.94 4.76
C VAL A 48 5.74 0.40 5.32
N ALA A 49 4.42 0.57 5.51
CA ALA A 49 3.84 1.76 6.12
C ALA A 49 4.31 1.96 7.57
N ASP A 50 4.31 0.91 8.40
CA ASP A 50 4.80 0.97 9.79
C ASP A 50 6.28 1.32 9.86
N ARG A 51 7.10 0.75 8.96
CA ARG A 51 8.53 1.10 8.86
C ARG A 51 8.71 2.58 8.52
N ARG A 52 7.93 3.11 7.58
CA ARG A 52 7.97 4.53 7.19
C ARG A 52 7.53 5.43 8.35
N ALA A 53 6.49 5.04 9.10
CA ALA A 53 6.02 5.77 10.28
C ALA A 53 7.08 5.82 11.39
N ARG A 54 7.73 4.68 11.70
CA ARG A 54 8.82 4.62 12.68
C ARG A 54 10.05 5.42 12.25
N ALA A 55 10.40 5.38 10.96
CA ALA A 55 11.48 6.19 10.42
C ALA A 55 11.18 7.70 10.57
N HIS A 56 9.94 8.12 10.30
CA HIS A 56 9.52 9.51 10.47
C HIS A 56 9.49 9.95 11.94
N SER A 57 9.00 9.11 12.85
CA SER A 57 9.04 9.36 14.30
C SER A 57 10.47 9.54 14.82
N ARG A 58 11.43 8.72 14.37
CA ARG A 58 12.84 8.85 14.74
C ARG A 58 13.49 10.15 14.24
N LEU A 59 13.05 10.66 13.09
CA LEU A 59 13.51 11.94 12.56
C LEU A 59 12.92 13.11 13.34
N ILE A 60 11.65 13.03 13.75
CA ILE A 60 11.02 14.04 14.63
C ILE A 60 11.77 14.12 15.96
N SER A 61 12.06 12.99 16.61
CA SER A 61 12.77 12.98 17.91
C SER A 61 14.26 13.39 17.82
N ARG A 62 14.90 13.30 16.65
CA ARG A 62 16.31 13.72 16.47
C ARG A 62 16.49 15.11 15.86
N GLY A 63 15.49 15.61 15.12
CA GLY A 63 15.54 16.88 14.40
C GLY A 63 14.94 18.07 15.15
N TYR A 64 14.00 17.86 16.08
CA TYR A 64 13.45 18.96 16.88
C TYR A 64 14.44 19.48 17.94
N VAL A 65 15.35 18.63 18.40
CA VAL A 65 16.37 19.00 19.40
C VAL A 65 17.43 19.94 18.82
N ARG A 66 17.68 19.94 17.51
CA ARG A 66 18.66 20.85 16.90
C ARG A 66 18.08 22.21 16.57
N GLY A 67 16.82 22.28 16.11
CA GLY A 67 16.14 23.57 15.90
C GLY A 67 15.95 24.38 17.18
N GLY A 68 15.58 23.73 18.29
CA GLY A 68 15.39 24.45 19.57
C GLY A 68 16.67 24.83 20.33
N LEU A 69 17.83 24.24 19.98
CA LEU A 69 19.12 24.65 20.55
C LEU A 69 19.76 25.80 19.76
N ASP A 70 19.53 25.87 18.45
CA ASP A 70 19.97 26.99 17.63
C ASP A 70 19.12 28.25 17.96
N ASP A 71 17.80 28.11 18.18
CA ASP A 71 16.94 29.23 18.63
C ASP A 71 17.27 29.72 20.06
N ALA A 72 17.70 28.83 20.97
CA ALA A 72 18.08 29.18 22.35
C ALA A 72 19.50 29.76 22.48
N ALA A 73 20.34 29.57 21.46
CA ALA A 73 21.70 30.11 21.42
C ALA A 73 21.77 31.52 20.78
N GLU A 74 20.71 31.97 20.11
CA GLU A 74 20.61 33.34 19.57
C GLU A 74 20.09 34.37 20.60
N GLU A 75 19.54 33.93 21.73
CA GLU A 75 19.06 34.80 22.84
C GLU A 75 20.00 34.86 24.08
N ALA A 76 21.23 34.37 23.99
CA ALA A 76 22.24 34.42 25.07
C ALA A 76 23.49 35.22 24.67
#